data_AF-A0A528D6X2-F1
#
_entry.id   AF-A0A528D6X2-F1
#
_cell.length_a   1.000
_cell.length_b   1.000
_cell.length_c   1.000
_cell.angle_alpha   90.00
_cell.angle_beta   90.00
_cell.angle_gamma   90.00
#
_symmetry.space_group_name_H-M   'P 1'
#
loop_
_entity.id
_entity.type
_entity.pdbx_description
1 polymer ?
#
loop_
_entity_poly.entity_id
_entity_poly.type
_entity_poly.pdbx_seq_one_letter_code
_entity_poly.pdbx_strand_id
1 'polypeptide(L)' 'FDMVVLNELDRFHLALAAIERVPGLAERAKNLAAELHGKLAEHKAYVREYGEDMPEIQKWNWPDNSATKVAD' A
#
# COMPACT_ATOMS: atom_id res chain seq x y z
N PHE A 1 -6.36 -5.59 9.40
CA PHE A 1 -5.19 -5.44 8.52
C PHE A 1 -3.90 -5.49 9.33
N ASP A 2 -3.90 -5.01 10.57
CA ASP A 2 -2.75 -5.13 11.49
C ASP A 2 -2.06 -6.52 11.48
N MET A 3 -2.83 -7.62 11.55
CA MET A 3 -2.25 -8.98 11.49
C MET A 3 -1.45 -9.29 10.22
N VAL A 4 -1.82 -8.74 9.05
CA VAL A 4 -1.03 -8.92 7.82
C VAL A 4 0.16 -7.97 7.76
N VAL A 5 0.10 -6.83 8.44
CA VAL A 5 1.25 -5.92 8.61
C VAL A 5 2.31 -6.54 9.51
N LEU A 6 1.90 -7.19 10.60
CA LEU A 6 2.82 -7.89 11.52
C LEU A 6 3.55 -9.06 10.86
N ASN A 7 2.96 -9.65 9.82
CA ASN A 7 3.56 -10.73 9.05
C ASN A 7 4.18 -10.26 7.73
N GLU A 8 4.25 -8.95 7.48
CA GLU A 8 4.79 -8.36 6.24
C GLU A 8 4.08 -8.83 4.94
N LEU A 9 2.81 -9.23 5.06
CA LEU A 9 1.97 -9.70 3.95
C LEU A 9 0.97 -8.63 3.46
N ASP A 10 1.03 -7.42 3.99
CA ASP A 10 0.16 -6.34 3.55
C ASP A 10 0.64 -5.66 2.26
N ARG A 11 -0.25 -4.87 1.65
CA ARG A 11 -0.03 -4.23 0.35
C ARG A 11 1.19 -3.30 0.31
N PHE A 12 1.58 -2.69 1.43
CA PHE A 12 2.73 -1.80 1.47
C PHE A 12 4.05 -2.59 1.47
N HIS A 13 4.16 -3.64 2.29
CA HIS A 13 5.33 -4.54 2.26
C HIS A 13 5.45 -5.25 0.91
N LEU A 14 4.34 -5.72 0.34
CA LEU A 14 4.36 -6.35 -0.99
C LEU A 14 4.80 -5.38 -2.10
N ALA A 15 4.36 -4.13 -2.05
CA ALA A 15 4.81 -3.09 -3.00
C ALA A 15 6.30 -2.75 -2.83
N LEU A 16 6.78 -2.59 -1.59
CA LEU A 16 8.19 -2.39 -1.30
C LEU A 16 9.06 -3.55 -1.82
N ALA A 17 8.61 -4.78 -1.58
CA ALA A 17 9.32 -5.97 -2.05
C ALA A 17 9.31 -6.10 -3.58
N ALA A 18 8.27 -5.61 -4.26
CA ALA A 18 8.26 -5.51 -5.72
C ALA A 18 9.26 -4.44 -6.23
N ILE A 19 9.32 -3.28 -5.58
CA ILE A 19 10.28 -2.21 -5.90
C ILE A 19 11.72 -2.72 -5.81
N GLU A 20 12.04 -3.46 -4.74
CA GLU A 20 13.38 -4.01 -4.50
C GLU A 20 13.76 -5.08 -5.53
N ARG A 21 12.82 -5.96 -5.91
CA ARG A 21 13.11 -7.14 -6.73
C ARG A 21 13.08 -6.88 -8.23
N VAL A 22 12.40 -5.84 -8.70
CA VAL A 22 12.35 -5.50 -10.12
C VAL A 22 13.62 -4.73 -10.51
N PRO A 23 14.44 -5.25 -11.45
CA PRO A 23 15.69 -4.60 -11.84
C PRO A 23 15.48 -3.16 -12.33
N GLY A 24 16.24 -2.22 -11.74
CA GLY A 24 16.19 -0.80 -12.08
C GLY A 24 14.99 -0.03 -11.52
N LEU A 25 14.09 -0.67 -10.76
CA LEU A 25 12.93 -0.01 -10.18
C LEU A 25 13.24 0.71 -8.85
N ALA A 26 14.15 0.17 -8.04
CA ALA A 26 14.54 0.76 -6.75
C ALA A 26 14.94 2.24 -6.85
N GLU A 27 15.77 2.61 -7.82
CA GLU A 27 16.17 4.01 -8.03
C GLU A 27 15.01 4.89 -8.53
N ARG A 28 14.17 4.36 -9.41
CA ARG A 28 13.04 5.09 -10.00
C ARG A 28 11.91 5.33 -9.01
N ALA A 29 11.70 4.40 -8.07
CA ALA A 29 10.59 4.41 -7.12
C ALA A 29 11.03 4.80 -5.70
N LYS A 30 12.21 5.43 -5.53
CA LYS A 30 12.75 5.82 -4.22
C LYS A 30 11.78 6.65 -3.38
N ASN A 31 11.11 7.63 -4.00
CA ASN A 31 10.14 8.48 -3.30
C ASN A 31 8.92 7.67 -2.85
N LEU A 32 8.40 6.82 -3.74
CA LEU A 32 7.29 5.92 -3.41
C LEU A 32 7.67 4.97 -2.27
N ALA A 33 8.88 4.40 -2.27
CA ALA A 33 9.34 3.55 -1.17
C ALA A 33 9.36 4.29 0.17
N ALA A 34 9.83 5.55 0.19
CA ALA A 34 9.79 6.39 1.38
C ALA A 34 8.35 6.67 1.85
N GLU A 35 7.43 6.95 0.93
CA GLU A 35 6.00 7.12 1.24
C GLU A 35 5.38 5.85 1.84
N LEU A 36 5.69 4.67 1.27
CA LEU A 36 5.20 3.39 1.77
C LEU A 36 5.72 3.07 3.18
N HIS A 37 6.98 3.38 3.49
CA HIS A 37 7.49 3.29 4.86
C HIS A 37 6.78 4.28 5.80
N GLY A 38 6.47 5.48 5.33
CA GLY A 38 5.64 6.45 6.05
C GLY A 38 4.25 5.89 6.36
N LYS A 39 3.59 5.24 5.39
CA LYS A 39 2.28 4.60 5.58
C LYS A 39 2.31 3.47 6.60
N LEU A 40 3.37 2.68 6.65
CA LEU A 40 3.54 1.66 7.70
C LEU A 40 3.68 2.28 9.09
N ALA A 41 4.37 3.42 9.21
CA ALA A 41 4.46 4.15 10.47
C ALA A 41 3.10 4.77 10.88
N GLU A 42 2.40 5.38 9.93
CA GLU A 42 1.05 5.94 10.11
C GLU A 42 0.06 4.86 10.55
N HIS A 43 0.09 3.69 9.91
CA HIS A 43 -0.76 2.56 10.27
C HIS A 43 -0.54 2.11 11.71
N LYS A 44 0.72 1.94 12.13
CA LYS A 44 1.04 1.55 13.52
C LYS A 44 0.57 2.58 14.53
N ALA A 45 0.66 3.86 14.22
CA ALA A 45 0.15 4.92 15.09
C ALA A 45 -1.39 4.88 15.16
N TYR A 46 -2.05 4.76 14.01
CA TYR A 46 -3.49 4.77 13.89
C TYR A 46 -4.16 3.59 14.62
N VAL A 47 -3.66 2.37 14.42
CA VAL A 47 -4.20 1.17 15.10
C VAL A 47 -4.05 1.28 16.62
N ARG A 48 -2.95 1.87 17.11
CA ARG A 48 -2.75 2.09 18.54
C ARG A 48 -3.68 3.13 19.13
N GLU A 49 -4.03 4.16 18.38
CA GLU A 49 -4.89 5.26 18.82
C GLU A 49 -6.37 4.90 18.74
N TYR A 50 -6.81 4.30 17.64
CA TYR A 50 -8.22 4.09 17.31
C TYR A 50 -8.69 2.63 17.44
N GLY A 51 -7.77 1.67 17.49
CA GLY A 51 -8.10 0.23 17.58
C GLY A 51 -8.68 -0.36 16.29
N GLU A 52 -8.63 0.37 15.17
CA GLU A 52 -9.14 -0.05 13.87
C GLU A 52 -8.15 0.24 12.74
N ASP A 53 -8.36 -0.35 11.57
CA ASP A 53 -7.52 -0.10 10.39
C ASP A 53 -7.81 1.28 9.78
N MET A 54 -6.79 1.91 9.17
CA MET A 54 -6.93 3.24 8.57
C MET A 54 -8.07 3.30 7.52
N PRO A 55 -8.76 4.44 7.36
CA PRO A 55 -9.84 4.58 6.39
C PRO A 55 -9.41 4.28 4.94
N GLU A 56 -8.17 4.61 4.57
CA GLU A 56 -7.61 4.30 3.24
C GLU A 56 -7.43 2.80 2.97
N ILE A 57 -7.39 1.97 4.02
CA ILE A 57 -7.35 0.51 3.90
C ILE A 57 -8.79 0.02 3.78
N GLN A 58 -9.66 0.45 4.67
CA GLN A 58 -11.06 0.02 4.72
C GLN A 58 -11.88 0.42 3.49
N LYS A 59 -11.62 1.62 2.94
CA LYS A 59 -12.39 2.20 1.82
C LYS A 59 -11.78 1.90 0.45
N TRP A 60 -10.68 1.16 0.41
CA TRP A 60 -10.02 0.84 -0.85
C TRP A 60 -10.86 -0.16 -1.65
N ASN A 61 -11.00 0.12 -2.94
CA ASN A 61 -11.65 -0.75 -3.89
C ASN A 61 -10.76 -0.88 -5.12
N TRP A 62 -10.87 -2.01 -5.82
CA TRP A 62 -10.28 -2.11 -7.15
C TRP A 62 -10.91 -1.04 -8.05
N PRO A 63 -10.11 -0.30 -8.85
CA PRO A 63 -10.68 0.58 -9.84
C PRO A 63 -11.53 -0.25 -10.81
N ASP A 64 -12.79 0.11 -10.93
CA ASP A 64 -13.74 -0.60 -11.80
C ASP A 64 -13.22 -0.59 -13.24
N ASN A 65 -13.24 -1.73 -13.93
CA ASN A 65 -12.68 -1.87 -15.29
C ASN A 65 -13.57 -1.20 -16.38
N SER A 66 -14.47 -0.30 -15.97
CA SER A 66 -15.43 0.40 -16.84
C SER A 66 -14.79 1.48 -17.71
N ALA A 67 -13.51 1.81 -17.49
CA ALA A 67 -12.74 2.65 -18.39
C ALA A 67 -12.43 2.00 -19.77
N THR A 68 -12.83 0.74 -20.01
CA THR A 68 -12.63 0.05 -21.30
C THR A 68 -13.89 0.03 -22.19
N LYS A 69 -14.98 0.74 -21.87
CA LYS A 69 -16.14 0.86 -22.77
C LYS A 69 -16.79 2.24 -22.77
N VAL A 70 -16.13 3.25 -23.35
CA VAL A 70 -16.83 4.29 -24.11
C VAL A 70 -15.89 4.90 -25.15
N ALA A 71 -15.92 4.35 -26.36
CA ALA A 71 -15.61 5.01 -27.62
C ALA A 71 -16.10 4.10 -28.76
N ASP A 72 -17.42 4.05 -28.93
CA ASP A 72 -18.05 3.85 -30.24
C ASP A 72 -18.42 5.25 -30.78
#